data_AF-A0A178D4W1-F1
#
_entry.id   AF-A0A178D4W1-F1
#
_cell.length_a   1.000
_cell.length_b   1.000
_cell.length_c   1.000
_cell.angle_alpha   90.00
_cell.angle_beta   90.00
_cell.angle_gamma   90.00
#
_symmetry.space_group_name_H-M   'P 1'
#
loop_
_entity.id
_entity.type
_entity.pdbx_description
1 polymer ?
#
loop_
_entity_poly.entity_id
_entity_poly.type
_entity_poly.pdbx_seq_one_letter_code
_entity_poly.pdbx_strand_id
1 'polypeptide(L)'
;MTKLAIIIILTIFGLAILSLVCMLYKPPEWLICWVQKRYPTVLFHVPTDKKIVALTIDDGPSSHTRGIQRLLKAHGVTATFFLIGSHIPGREDLLRELLRDGHELANHAMFDEMSVRVPAAELARQIETVERQIAEIYATATPEAGADIGAAAVTQQQQQKQPTYFRPGSGFFTTKMLALLAQPHLNYRLILGSVYPWDAQIPWPRLNAWHILSSLTPGATIVVHDRAWTAPMLRIVLPEMTRRGWRVGTVTDLLGHSINGD
;
A
#
# COMPACT_ATOMS: atom_id res chain seq x y z
N MET A 1 19.53 -18.75 -44.21
CA MET A 1 18.14 -18.48 -43.76
C MET A 1 17.49 -17.53 -44.73
N THR A 2 16.25 -17.77 -45.18
CA THR A 2 15.55 -16.84 -46.09
C THR A 2 15.26 -15.52 -45.38
N LYS A 3 15.19 -14.40 -46.11
CA LYS A 3 14.80 -13.09 -45.54
C LYS A 3 13.48 -13.19 -44.76
N LEU A 4 12.54 -14.01 -45.26
CA LEU A 4 11.27 -14.32 -44.59
C LEU A 4 11.48 -15.00 -43.23
N ALA A 5 12.36 -16.00 -43.13
CA ALA A 5 12.65 -16.68 -41.87
C ALA A 5 13.25 -15.71 -40.82
N ILE A 6 14.11 -14.79 -41.23
CA ILE A 6 14.69 -13.77 -40.33
C ILE A 6 13.59 -12.83 -39.80
N ILE A 7 12.69 -12.35 -40.67
CA ILE A 7 11.57 -11.47 -40.28
C ILE A 7 10.64 -12.17 -39.29
N ILE A 8 10.31 -13.45 -39.53
CA ILE A 8 9.47 -14.24 -38.63
C ILE A 8 10.12 -14.37 -37.25
N ILE A 9 11.41 -14.70 -37.20
CA ILE A 9 12.14 -14.84 -35.92
C ILE A 9 12.18 -13.53 -35.15
N LEU A 10 12.49 -12.42 -35.82
CA LEU A 10 12.51 -11.10 -35.17
C LEU A 10 11.13 -10.69 -34.65
N THR A 11 10.07 -11.04 -35.38
CA THR A 11 8.69 -10.77 -34.97
C THR A 11 8.30 -11.60 -33.75
N ILE A 12 8.59 -12.91 -33.76
CA ILE A 12 8.33 -13.78 -32.60
C ILE A 12 9.11 -13.29 -31.38
N PHE A 13 10.38 -12.93 -31.56
CA PHE A 13 11.21 -12.40 -30.48
C PHE A 13 10.67 -11.07 -29.93
N GLY A 14 10.25 -10.16 -30.81
CA GLY A 14 9.61 -8.91 -30.42
C GLY A 14 8.30 -9.12 -29.64
N LEU A 15 7.45 -10.05 -30.09
CA LEU A 15 6.22 -10.41 -29.38
C LEU A 15 6.50 -11.05 -28.01
N ALA A 16 7.54 -11.88 -27.90
CA ALA A 16 7.95 -12.48 -26.64
C ALA A 16 8.44 -11.43 -25.63
N ILE A 17 9.25 -10.46 -26.09
CA ILE A 17 9.68 -9.33 -25.25
C ILE A 17 8.48 -8.49 -24.81
N LEU A 18 7.57 -8.16 -25.74
CA LEU A 18 6.37 -7.39 -25.42
C LEU A 18 5.51 -8.12 -24.39
N SER A 19 5.30 -9.43 -24.57
CA SER A 19 4.59 -10.26 -23.61
C SER A 19 5.25 -10.26 -22.23
N LEU A 20 6.58 -10.36 -22.17
CA LEU A 20 7.32 -10.29 -20.91
C LEU A 20 7.15 -8.93 -20.23
N VAL A 21 7.25 -7.83 -20.99
CA VAL A 21 7.02 -6.47 -20.49
C VAL A 21 5.59 -6.33 -19.96
N CYS A 22 4.59 -6.84 -20.68
CA CYS A 22 3.21 -6.85 -20.21
C CYS A 22 3.03 -7.67 -18.93
N MET A 23 3.69 -8.82 -18.80
CA MET A 23 3.65 -9.63 -17.57
C MET A 23 4.33 -8.94 -16.39
N LEU A 24 5.40 -8.18 -16.61
CA LEU A 24 6.04 -7.41 -15.54
C LEU A 24 5.22 -6.18 -15.15
N TYR A 25 4.64 -5.50 -16.14
CA TYR A 25 3.80 -4.33 -15.90
C TYR A 25 2.50 -4.72 -15.21
N LYS A 26 1.87 -5.82 -15.64
CA LYS A 26 0.60 -6.35 -15.13
C LYS A 26 0.71 -7.86 -14.92
N PRO A 27 1.22 -8.30 -13.75
CA PRO A 27 1.39 -9.72 -13.47
C PRO A 27 0.04 -10.45 -13.50
N PRO A 28 -0.03 -11.63 -14.12
CA PRO A 28 -1.26 -12.41 -14.14
C PRO A 28 -1.58 -12.93 -12.73
N GLU A 29 -2.87 -13.07 -12.42
CA GLU A 29 -3.35 -13.44 -11.09
C GLU A 29 -2.76 -14.76 -10.59
N TRP A 30 -2.61 -15.77 -11.46
CA TRP A 30 -2.00 -17.05 -11.08
C TRP A 30 -0.57 -16.89 -10.54
N LEU A 31 0.20 -15.92 -11.04
CA LEU A 31 1.54 -15.63 -10.58
C LEU A 31 1.50 -15.00 -9.19
N ILE A 32 0.59 -14.04 -8.97
CA ILE A 32 0.37 -13.41 -7.67
C ILE A 32 -0.03 -14.46 -6.63
N CYS A 33 -0.99 -15.34 -6.96
CA CYS A 33 -1.40 -16.43 -6.07
C CYS A 33 -0.25 -17.41 -5.77
N TRP A 34 0.59 -17.71 -6.78
CA TRP A 34 1.77 -18.55 -6.59
C TRP A 34 2.79 -17.91 -5.65
N VAL A 35 3.09 -16.62 -5.83
CA VAL A 35 3.99 -15.86 -4.94
C VAL A 35 3.41 -15.77 -3.52
N GLN A 36 2.11 -15.51 -3.37
CA GLN A 36 1.42 -15.47 -2.08
C GLN A 36 1.50 -16.80 -1.33
N LYS A 37 1.35 -17.95 -2.03
CA LYS A 37 1.56 -19.28 -1.45
C LYS A 37 3.01 -19.52 -1.04
N ARG A 38 3.97 -19.00 -1.81
CA ARG A 38 5.40 -19.15 -1.55
C ARG A 38 5.89 -18.34 -0.35
N TYR A 39 5.24 -17.20 -0.06
CA TYR A 39 5.54 -16.29 1.04
C TYR A 39 4.27 -15.94 1.84
N PRO A 40 3.74 -16.88 2.64
CA PRO A 40 2.44 -16.71 3.31
C PRO A 40 2.42 -15.56 4.33
N THR A 41 3.58 -15.15 4.84
CA THR A 41 3.73 -14.05 5.79
C THR A 41 3.74 -12.67 5.14
N VAL A 42 3.89 -12.61 3.81
CA VAL A 42 3.84 -11.37 3.03
C VAL A 42 2.43 -11.24 2.45
N LEU A 43 1.81 -10.07 2.61
CA LEU A 43 0.51 -9.80 1.99
C LEU A 43 0.71 -9.20 0.59
N PHE A 44 0.34 -9.94 -0.45
CA PHE A 44 0.20 -9.42 -1.81
C PHE A 44 -1.27 -9.22 -2.20
N HIS A 45 -2.12 -10.13 -1.72
CA HIS A 45 -3.54 -10.23 -2.05
C HIS A 45 -4.27 -11.04 -0.97
N VAL A 46 -5.53 -10.71 -0.71
CA VAL A 46 -6.43 -11.47 0.17
C VAL A 46 -7.39 -12.32 -0.66
N PRO A 47 -7.40 -13.65 -0.53
CA PRO A 47 -8.38 -14.49 -1.22
C PRO A 47 -9.81 -14.16 -0.79
N THR A 48 -10.61 -13.62 -1.71
CA THR A 48 -12.02 -13.31 -1.49
C THR A 48 -12.75 -13.21 -2.84
N ASP A 49 -14.06 -13.38 -2.84
CA ASP A 49 -14.95 -13.14 -3.99
C ASP A 49 -15.61 -11.75 -3.92
N LYS A 50 -15.53 -11.08 -2.77
CA LYS A 50 -16.07 -9.74 -2.54
C LYS A 50 -15.25 -8.71 -3.31
N LYS A 51 -15.92 -7.73 -3.94
CA LYS A 51 -15.29 -6.57 -4.59
C LYS A 51 -14.75 -5.55 -3.57
N ILE A 52 -13.87 -6.00 -2.69
CA ILE A 52 -13.18 -5.21 -1.68
C ILE A 52 -11.70 -5.11 -2.05
N VAL A 53 -11.09 -3.95 -1.84
CA VAL A 53 -9.66 -3.72 -2.04
C VAL A 53 -9.10 -2.78 -0.99
N ALA A 54 -7.81 -2.92 -0.68
CA ALA A 54 -7.09 -1.95 0.14
C ALA A 54 -6.43 -0.90 -0.75
N LEU A 55 -6.58 0.38 -0.40
CA LEU A 55 -5.78 1.46 -0.98
C LEU A 55 -4.63 1.79 -0.04
N THR A 56 -3.41 1.73 -0.55
CA THR A 56 -2.20 2.03 0.23
C THR A 56 -1.38 3.13 -0.43
N ILE A 57 -0.87 4.07 0.37
CA ILE A 57 -0.16 5.26 -0.09
C ILE A 57 1.21 5.32 0.61
N ASP A 58 2.29 5.25 -0.15
CA ASP A 58 3.66 5.20 0.35
C ASP A 58 4.36 6.57 0.32
N ASP A 59 5.51 6.65 0.98
CA ASP A 59 6.44 7.79 1.04
C ASP A 59 5.93 9.06 1.75
N GLY A 60 4.71 9.02 2.25
CA GLY A 60 4.12 10.11 3.01
C GLY A 60 4.74 10.27 4.42
N PRO A 61 4.36 11.32 5.15
CA PRO A 61 3.61 12.47 4.63
C PRO A 61 4.50 13.38 3.76
N SER A 62 3.90 14.20 2.90
CA SER A 62 4.53 15.18 2.02
C SER A 62 3.66 16.45 1.92
N SER A 63 4.04 17.42 1.08
CA SER A 63 3.17 18.57 0.78
C SER A 63 1.89 18.18 0.03
N HIS A 64 1.83 16.97 -0.56
CA HIS A 64 0.67 16.47 -1.31
C HIS A 64 -0.34 15.71 -0.45
N THR A 65 0.06 15.17 0.70
CA THR A 65 -0.79 14.35 1.58
C THR A 65 -2.13 15.00 1.91
N ARG A 66 -2.15 16.30 2.25
CA ARG A 66 -3.39 17.04 2.54
C ARG A 66 -4.34 17.15 1.34
N GLY A 67 -3.79 17.17 0.12
CA GLY A 67 -4.58 17.11 -1.11
C GLY A 67 -5.21 15.74 -1.33
N ILE A 68 -4.46 14.68 -1.03
CA ILE A 68 -4.91 13.28 -1.12
C ILE A 68 -5.99 13.01 -0.06
N GLN A 69 -5.75 13.33 1.21
CA GLN A 69 -6.71 13.21 2.31
C GLN A 69 -8.06 13.85 1.96
N ARG A 70 -8.07 15.12 1.54
CA ARG A 70 -9.33 15.82 1.19
C ARG A 70 -10.11 15.11 0.09
N LEU A 71 -9.42 14.53 -0.89
CA LEU A 71 -10.04 13.78 -1.96
C LEU A 71 -10.63 12.45 -1.46
N LEU A 72 -9.90 11.71 -0.63
CA LEU A 72 -10.36 10.46 -0.03
C LEU A 72 -11.61 10.70 0.84
N LYS A 73 -11.56 11.71 1.72
CA LYS A 73 -12.69 12.15 2.54
C LYS A 73 -13.93 12.51 1.71
N ALA A 74 -13.74 13.24 0.60
CA ALA A 74 -14.84 13.61 -0.30
C ALA A 74 -15.52 12.40 -0.97
N HIS A 75 -14.84 11.25 -1.04
CA HIS A 75 -15.38 10.00 -1.58
C HIS A 75 -15.79 9.00 -0.49
N GLY A 76 -15.64 9.34 0.80
CA GLY A 76 -15.90 8.43 1.91
C GLY A 76 -14.98 7.19 1.90
N VAL A 77 -13.75 7.33 1.37
CA VAL A 77 -12.79 6.22 1.24
C VAL A 77 -11.69 6.38 2.29
N THR A 78 -11.35 5.30 2.98
CA THR A 78 -10.19 5.20 3.86
C THR A 78 -9.03 4.50 3.15
N ALA A 79 -7.81 4.65 3.69
CA ALA A 79 -6.58 4.15 3.08
C ALA A 79 -5.51 3.95 4.16
N THR A 80 -4.53 3.09 3.88
CA THR A 80 -3.35 2.90 4.74
C THR A 80 -2.17 3.71 4.21
N PHE A 81 -1.62 4.60 5.02
CA PHE A 81 -0.47 5.42 4.67
C PHE A 81 0.80 4.80 5.26
N PHE A 82 1.71 4.33 4.41
CA PHE A 82 3.02 3.86 4.83
C PHE A 82 3.97 5.05 4.91
N LEU A 83 4.36 5.41 6.14
CA LEU A 83 5.07 6.64 6.43
C LEU A 83 6.58 6.44 6.47
N ILE A 84 7.31 7.36 5.85
CA ILE A 84 8.75 7.50 6.05
C ILE A 84 8.98 8.34 7.31
N GLY A 85 9.71 7.79 8.28
CA GLY A 85 9.90 8.41 9.59
C GLY A 85 10.52 9.81 9.55
N SER A 86 11.49 10.03 8.66
CA SER A 86 12.13 11.34 8.48
C SER A 86 11.19 12.41 7.91
N HIS A 87 10.03 12.03 7.38
CA HIS A 87 9.02 12.96 6.88
C HIS A 87 7.98 13.36 7.93
N ILE A 88 7.92 12.67 9.08
CA ILE A 88 6.94 12.92 10.14
C ILE A 88 7.13 14.29 10.84
N PRO A 89 8.36 14.69 11.24
CA PRO A 89 8.57 15.92 12.01
C PRO A 89 7.94 17.16 11.38
N GLY A 90 7.09 17.86 12.14
CA GLY A 90 6.37 19.06 11.70
C GLY A 90 5.11 18.79 10.87
N ARG A 91 4.68 17.53 10.74
CA ARG A 91 3.45 17.11 10.04
C ARG A 91 2.54 16.23 10.91
N GLU A 92 2.78 16.19 12.22
CA GLU A 92 2.03 15.39 13.20
C GLU A 92 0.55 15.75 13.18
N ASP A 93 0.21 17.05 13.09
CA ASP A 93 -1.18 17.53 13.01
C ASP A 93 -1.93 16.93 11.81
N LEU A 94 -1.26 16.87 10.65
CA LEU A 94 -1.83 16.28 9.44
C LEU A 94 -2.06 14.78 9.62
N LEU A 95 -1.13 14.07 10.26
CA LEU A 95 -1.28 12.63 10.52
C LEU A 95 -2.40 12.36 11.54
N ARG A 96 -2.58 13.21 12.54
CA ARG A 96 -3.73 13.14 13.46
C ARG A 96 -5.05 13.40 12.75
N GLU A 97 -5.10 14.33 11.81
CA GLU A 97 -6.27 14.53 10.95
C GLU A 97 -6.57 13.30 10.08
N LEU A 98 -5.54 12.65 9.52
CA LEU A 98 -5.72 11.39 8.77
C LEU A 98 -6.40 10.31 9.64
N LEU A 99 -5.94 10.14 10.88
CA LEU A 99 -6.55 9.19 11.82
C LEU A 99 -8.01 9.52 12.13
N ARG A 100 -8.34 10.82 12.33
CA ARG A 100 -9.73 11.26 12.56
C ARG A 100 -10.64 11.03 11.36
N ASP A 101 -10.08 11.03 10.15
CA ASP A 101 -10.79 10.69 8.93
C ASP A 101 -10.89 9.16 8.69
N GLY A 102 -10.38 8.34 9.63
CA GLY A 102 -10.46 6.88 9.59
C GLY A 102 -9.36 6.20 8.79
N HIS A 103 -8.30 6.93 8.40
CA HIS A 103 -7.14 6.33 7.75
C HIS A 103 -6.28 5.53 8.74
N GLU A 104 -5.49 4.61 8.20
CA GLU A 104 -4.53 3.82 8.95
C GLU A 104 -3.10 4.31 8.67
N LEU A 105 -2.22 4.33 9.67
CA LEU A 105 -0.80 4.66 9.50
C LEU A 105 0.05 3.39 9.66
N ALA A 106 1.04 3.23 8.80
CA ALA A 106 1.93 2.08 8.75
C ALA A 106 3.39 2.51 8.53
N ASN A 107 4.33 1.58 8.70
CA ASN A 107 5.76 1.88 8.73
C ASN A 107 6.43 1.66 7.36
N HIS A 108 7.13 2.69 6.85
CA HIS A 108 7.91 2.64 5.60
C HIS A 108 9.41 2.90 5.82
N ALA A 109 9.94 2.49 6.98
CA ALA A 109 11.30 2.75 7.43
C ALA A 109 11.60 4.25 7.60
N MET A 110 12.84 4.59 7.95
CA MET A 110 13.18 5.96 8.35
C MET A 110 13.45 6.89 7.16
N PHE A 111 14.00 6.34 6.08
CA PHE A 111 14.45 7.09 4.90
C PHE A 111 13.97 6.43 3.61
N ASP A 112 13.88 7.23 2.54
CA ASP A 112 13.62 6.74 1.19
C ASP A 112 14.86 6.01 0.64
N GLU A 113 14.99 4.74 1.02
CA GLU A 113 16.07 3.87 0.59
C GLU A 113 15.58 2.44 0.37
N MET A 114 16.33 1.69 -0.44
CA MET A 114 16.04 0.28 -0.67
C MET A 114 16.31 -0.53 0.60
N SER A 115 15.27 -0.93 1.34
CA SER A 115 15.41 -1.56 2.67
C SER A 115 16.25 -2.85 2.66
N VAL A 116 16.32 -3.57 1.54
CA VAL A 116 17.19 -4.76 1.42
C VAL A 116 18.69 -4.45 1.39
N ARG A 117 19.07 -3.18 1.19
CA ARG A 117 20.46 -2.70 1.27
C ARG A 117 20.82 -2.17 2.66
N VAL A 118 19.84 -2.00 3.53
CA VAL A 118 20.04 -1.53 4.90
C VAL A 118 20.48 -2.72 5.77
N PRO A 119 21.57 -2.59 6.56
CA PRO A 119 21.96 -3.61 7.52
C PRO A 119 20.82 -3.95 8.48
N ALA A 120 20.60 -5.22 8.80
CA ALA A 120 19.43 -5.67 9.56
C ALA A 120 19.28 -4.98 10.93
N ALA A 121 20.39 -4.73 11.64
CA ALA A 121 20.37 -4.02 12.92
C ALA A 121 19.95 -2.55 12.78
N GLU A 122 20.34 -1.90 11.69
CA GLU A 122 19.92 -0.52 11.42
C GLU A 122 18.47 -0.47 10.94
N LEU A 123 18.04 -1.42 10.11
CA LEU A 123 16.64 -1.52 9.69
C LEU A 123 15.71 -1.72 10.89
N ALA A 124 16.09 -2.55 11.87
CA ALA A 124 15.35 -2.69 13.13
C ALA A 124 15.24 -1.37 13.89
N ARG A 125 16.37 -0.68 14.09
CA ARG A 125 16.38 0.64 14.75
C ARG A 125 15.50 1.67 14.03
N GLN A 126 15.53 1.68 12.69
CA GLN A 126 14.66 2.54 11.90
C GLN A 126 13.19 2.19 12.15
N ILE A 127 12.81 0.91 12.03
CA ILE A 127 11.44 0.44 12.26
C ILE A 127 10.95 0.84 13.65
N GLU A 128 11.72 0.55 14.71
CA GLU A 128 11.36 0.89 16.09
C GLU A 128 11.22 2.41 16.31
N THR A 129 12.03 3.21 15.62
CA THR A 129 11.95 4.67 15.72
C THR A 129 10.67 5.19 15.09
N VAL A 130 10.36 4.73 13.88
CA VAL A 130 9.11 5.10 13.20
C VAL A 130 7.89 4.57 13.94
N GLU A 131 7.98 3.39 14.55
CA GLU A 131 6.93 2.83 15.40
C GLU A 131 6.60 3.74 16.58
N ARG A 132 7.62 4.23 17.29
CA ARG A 132 7.42 5.19 18.39
C ARG A 132 6.75 6.47 17.91
N GLN A 133 7.18 7.02 16.77
CA GLN A 133 6.56 8.21 16.19
C GLN A 133 5.09 7.99 15.84
N ILE A 134 4.76 6.86 15.17
CA ILE A 134 3.39 6.50 14.83
C ILE A 134 2.55 6.28 16.10
N ALA A 135 3.06 5.56 17.09
CA ALA A 135 2.36 5.32 18.35
C ALA A 135 2.02 6.62 19.09
N GLU A 136 2.92 7.60 19.10
CA GLU A 136 2.68 8.92 19.68
C GLU A 136 1.56 9.68 18.95
N ILE A 137 1.52 9.60 17.61
CA ILE A 137 0.44 10.19 16.80
C ILE A 137 -0.90 9.55 17.14
N TYR A 138 -0.98 8.22 17.24
CA TYR A 138 -2.20 7.52 17.64
C TYR A 138 -2.66 7.94 19.04
N ALA A 139 -1.74 8.00 20.01
CA ALA A 139 -2.03 8.40 21.39
C ALA A 139 -2.56 9.84 21.51
N THR A 140 -2.11 10.73 20.62
CA THR A 140 -2.48 12.16 20.64
C THR A 140 -3.61 12.51 19.65
N ALA A 141 -4.05 11.56 18.83
CA ALA A 141 -5.18 11.73 17.91
C ALA A 141 -6.54 11.43 18.57
N THR A 142 -6.58 10.54 19.56
CA THR A 142 -7.79 10.24 20.33
C THR A 142 -8.23 11.48 21.12
N PRO A 143 -9.49 11.93 20.99
CA PRO A 143 -10.02 12.98 21.85
C PRO A 143 -10.01 12.49 23.31
N GLU A 144 -9.70 13.39 24.24
CA GLU A 144 -10.10 13.21 25.63
C GLU A 144 -11.60 12.90 25.68
N ALA A 145 -11.95 11.78 26.31
CA ALA A 145 -13.28 11.27 26.65
C ALA A 145 -14.51 12.04 26.08
N GLY A 146 -15.22 11.45 25.10
CA GLY A 146 -16.59 11.89 24.80
C GLY A 146 -17.19 11.66 23.40
N ALA A 147 -16.57 10.92 22.48
CA ALA A 147 -17.15 10.66 21.16
C ALA A 147 -17.21 9.16 20.83
N ASP A 148 -18.42 8.60 20.92
CA ASP A 148 -18.76 7.16 20.88
C ASP A 148 -18.58 6.43 19.52
N ILE A 149 -17.82 6.95 18.54
CA ILE A 149 -17.77 6.32 17.20
C ILE A 149 -16.36 6.18 16.59
N GLY A 150 -15.28 6.21 17.39
CA GLY A 150 -13.91 6.04 16.84
C GLY A 150 -12.86 5.41 17.75
N ALA A 151 -13.12 5.35 19.06
CA ALA A 151 -12.18 4.83 20.05
C ALA A 151 -11.94 3.31 19.90
N ALA A 152 -12.90 2.55 19.37
CA ALA A 152 -12.80 1.10 19.27
C ALA A 152 -11.66 0.62 18.35
N ALA A 153 -11.33 1.35 17.28
CA ALA A 153 -10.27 0.95 16.34
C ALA A 153 -8.85 1.21 16.89
N VAL A 154 -8.65 2.37 17.53
CA VAL A 154 -7.36 2.74 18.15
C VAL A 154 -7.06 1.83 19.36
N THR A 155 -8.09 1.52 20.13
CA THR A 155 -7.97 0.64 21.29
C THR A 155 -7.79 -0.83 20.88
N GLN A 156 -8.41 -1.30 19.79
CA GLN A 156 -8.24 -2.70 19.36
C GLN A 156 -6.86 -2.98 18.74
N GLN A 157 -6.25 -2.08 17.97
CA GLN A 157 -4.89 -2.32 17.45
C GLN A 157 -3.80 -2.32 18.54
N GLN A 158 -4.00 -1.57 19.63
CA GLN A 158 -3.06 -1.55 20.76
C GLN A 158 -3.37 -2.62 21.84
N GLN A 159 -4.64 -3.06 22.00
CA GLN A 159 -5.03 -4.05 23.01
C GLN A 159 -5.21 -5.47 22.47
N GLN A 160 -5.51 -5.63 21.17
CA GLN A 160 -5.37 -6.91 20.49
C GLN A 160 -4.04 -6.90 19.76
N LYS A 161 -3.25 -7.93 20.05
CA LYS A 161 -1.91 -8.25 19.54
C LYS A 161 -1.88 -8.49 18.01
N GLN A 162 -2.53 -7.63 17.24
CA GLN A 162 -2.56 -7.66 15.78
C GLN A 162 -1.23 -7.13 15.25
N PRO A 163 -0.66 -7.75 14.21
CA PRO A 163 0.61 -7.31 13.68
C PRO A 163 0.48 -5.93 13.03
N THR A 164 1.43 -5.04 13.34
CA THR A 164 1.63 -3.77 12.65
C THR A 164 2.08 -4.01 11.22
N TYR A 165 1.90 -3.02 10.35
CA TYR A 165 2.21 -3.16 8.93
C TYR A 165 3.51 -2.46 8.56
N PHE A 166 4.35 -3.19 7.82
CA PHE A 166 5.60 -2.68 7.27
C PHE A 166 5.63 -2.90 5.77
N ARG A 167 6.09 -1.90 5.02
CA ARG A 167 6.43 -2.05 3.61
C ARG A 167 7.89 -1.68 3.42
N PRO A 168 8.71 -2.52 2.77
CA PRO A 168 10.10 -2.17 2.49
C PRO A 168 10.18 -1.14 1.37
N GLY A 169 11.10 -0.20 1.48
CA GLY A 169 11.44 0.71 0.39
C GLY A 169 11.89 -0.07 -0.85
N SER A 170 11.43 0.38 -2.02
CA SER A 170 11.56 -0.31 -3.32
C SER A 170 10.84 -1.67 -3.46
N GLY A 171 10.05 -2.11 -2.48
CA GLY A 171 9.22 -3.33 -2.57
C GLY A 171 9.99 -4.67 -2.58
N PHE A 172 11.32 -4.64 -2.47
CA PHE A 172 12.13 -5.85 -2.36
C PHE A 172 12.20 -6.31 -0.90
N PHE A 173 12.26 -7.63 -0.69
CA PHE A 173 12.43 -8.22 0.64
C PHE A 173 13.33 -9.45 0.59
N THR A 174 13.82 -9.86 1.76
CA THR A 174 14.61 -11.09 1.93
C THR A 174 14.03 -11.94 3.06
N THR A 175 14.36 -13.23 3.10
CA THR A 175 13.97 -14.11 4.22
C THR A 175 14.52 -13.63 5.56
N LYS A 176 15.71 -13.00 5.57
CA LYS A 176 16.30 -12.38 6.76
C LYS A 176 15.46 -11.20 7.25
N MET A 177 14.97 -10.36 6.34
CA MET A 177 14.05 -9.27 6.68
C MET A 177 12.72 -9.80 7.22
N LEU A 178 12.16 -10.85 6.62
CA LEU A 178 10.94 -11.48 7.17
C LEU A 178 11.15 -12.03 8.58
N ALA A 179 12.29 -12.68 8.82
CA ALA A 179 12.64 -13.18 10.14
C ALA A 179 12.84 -12.05 11.16
N LEU A 180 13.38 -10.91 10.73
CA LEU A 180 13.50 -9.70 11.54
C LEU A 180 12.12 -9.17 11.95
N LEU A 181 11.24 -8.93 10.97
CA LEU A 181 9.90 -8.39 11.20
C LEU A 181 9.04 -9.30 12.10
N ALA A 182 9.24 -10.62 12.00
CA ALA A 182 8.53 -11.61 12.81
C ALA A 182 9.04 -11.72 14.26
N GLN A 183 10.10 -11.00 14.65
CA GLN A 183 10.58 -11.05 16.04
C GLN A 183 9.51 -10.51 16.99
N PRO A 184 9.32 -11.10 18.19
CA PRO A 184 8.20 -10.75 19.06
C PRO A 184 8.10 -9.27 19.48
N HIS A 185 9.23 -8.55 19.52
CA HIS A 185 9.26 -7.13 19.87
C HIS A 185 8.93 -6.20 18.68
N LEU A 186 8.99 -6.72 17.44
CA LEU A 186 8.59 -6.00 16.23
C LEU A 186 7.18 -6.42 15.81
N ASN A 187 6.92 -7.72 15.67
CA ASN A 187 5.61 -8.29 15.31
C ASN A 187 4.96 -7.62 14.07
N TYR A 188 5.77 -7.36 13.04
CA TYR A 188 5.28 -6.74 11.80
C TYR A 188 4.90 -7.79 10.75
N ARG A 189 3.83 -7.48 10.03
CA ARG A 189 3.48 -8.14 8.77
C ARG A 189 3.98 -7.30 7.60
N LEU A 190 4.68 -7.93 6.66
CA LEU A 190 5.16 -7.27 5.45
C LEU A 190 4.01 -7.15 4.44
N ILE A 191 3.71 -5.94 3.98
CA ILE A 191 2.64 -5.65 3.03
C ILE A 191 3.23 -5.17 1.69
N LEU A 192 2.89 -5.88 0.62
CA LEU A 192 3.13 -5.49 -0.77
C LEU A 192 1.79 -5.30 -1.49
N GLY A 193 1.83 -5.24 -2.81
CA GLY A 193 0.67 -5.03 -3.67
C GLY A 193 0.50 -6.11 -4.71
N SER A 194 -0.74 -6.26 -5.15
CA SER A 194 -1.11 -6.99 -6.37
C SER A 194 -1.43 -6.04 -7.52
N VAL A 195 -1.67 -4.75 -7.22
CA VAL A 195 -1.89 -3.69 -8.21
C VAL A 195 -0.91 -2.56 -7.94
N TYR A 196 0.06 -2.38 -8.83
CA TYR A 196 1.08 -1.34 -8.76
C TYR A 196 1.21 -0.64 -10.13
N PRO A 197 0.73 0.61 -10.27
CA PRO A 197 0.69 1.30 -11.56
C PRO A 197 2.02 1.92 -11.99
N TRP A 198 3.11 1.68 -11.24
CA TRP A 198 4.42 2.30 -11.47
C TRP A 198 4.41 3.83 -11.32
N ASP A 199 3.51 4.35 -10.48
CA ASP A 199 3.32 5.80 -10.31
C ASP A 199 4.52 6.50 -9.66
N ALA A 200 5.40 5.79 -8.96
CA ALA A 200 6.66 6.36 -8.48
C ALA A 200 7.59 6.76 -9.63
N GLN A 201 7.54 6.06 -10.78
CA GLN A 201 8.39 6.31 -11.94
C GLN A 201 7.64 7.02 -13.08
N ILE A 202 6.32 6.83 -13.18
CA ILE A 202 5.49 7.30 -14.29
C ILE A 202 4.53 8.39 -13.77
N PRO A 203 4.82 9.69 -14.02
CA PRO A 203 4.04 10.81 -13.50
C PRO A 203 2.79 11.10 -14.36
N TRP A 204 2.12 10.07 -14.89
CA TRP A 204 0.99 10.20 -15.83
C TRP A 204 -0.32 9.69 -15.20
N PRO A 205 -1.11 10.58 -14.55
CA PRO A 205 -2.29 10.17 -13.78
C PRO A 205 -3.30 9.32 -14.55
N ARG A 206 -3.52 9.61 -15.84
CA ARG A 206 -4.49 8.87 -16.66
C ARG A 206 -4.02 7.45 -16.98
N LEU A 207 -2.72 7.27 -17.23
CA LEU A 207 -2.14 5.94 -17.47
C LEU A 207 -2.18 5.10 -16.19
N ASN A 208 -1.81 5.72 -15.06
CA ASN A 208 -1.83 5.05 -13.76
C ASN A 208 -3.28 4.67 -13.36
N ALA A 209 -4.25 5.55 -13.61
CA ALA A 209 -5.66 5.26 -13.39
C ALA A 209 -6.17 4.10 -14.27
N TRP A 210 -5.81 4.09 -15.57
CA TRP A 210 -6.13 2.98 -16.46
C TRP A 210 -5.52 1.66 -15.97
N HIS A 211 -4.26 1.69 -15.53
CA HIS A 211 -3.60 0.52 -14.96
C HIS A 211 -4.40 -0.02 -13.77
N ILE A 212 -4.65 0.82 -12.75
CA ILE A 212 -5.40 0.41 -11.55
C ILE A 212 -6.73 -0.19 -11.95
N LEU A 213 -7.55 0.55 -12.69
CA LEU A 213 -8.92 0.15 -13.05
C LEU A 213 -8.99 -1.11 -13.92
N SER A 214 -7.98 -1.36 -14.76
CA SER A 214 -7.94 -2.57 -15.57
C SER A 214 -7.42 -3.78 -14.78
N SER A 215 -6.69 -3.57 -13.69
CA SER A 215 -6.01 -4.61 -12.91
C SER A 215 -6.72 -4.97 -11.60
N LEU A 216 -7.87 -4.36 -11.30
CA LEU A 216 -8.64 -4.67 -10.10
C LEU A 216 -9.10 -6.13 -10.08
N THR A 217 -8.74 -6.82 -9.00
CA THR A 217 -9.28 -8.13 -8.62
C THR A 217 -9.79 -8.08 -7.18
N PRO A 218 -10.80 -8.89 -6.81
CA PRO A 218 -11.22 -9.05 -5.43
C PRO A 218 -10.03 -9.23 -4.48
N GLY A 219 -10.00 -8.52 -3.36
CA GLY A 219 -8.94 -8.64 -2.37
C GLY A 219 -7.57 -8.08 -2.79
N ALA A 220 -7.51 -7.28 -3.84
CA ALA A 220 -6.28 -6.62 -4.24
C ALA A 220 -5.82 -5.56 -3.22
N THR A 221 -4.51 -5.42 -3.10
CA THR A 221 -3.86 -4.29 -2.42
C THR A 221 -3.27 -3.37 -3.48
N ILE A 222 -3.79 -2.15 -3.56
CA ILE A 222 -3.36 -1.11 -4.50
C ILE A 222 -2.24 -0.31 -3.85
N VAL A 223 -1.09 -0.21 -4.53
CA VAL A 223 0.08 0.55 -4.08
C VAL A 223 0.24 1.78 -4.95
N VAL A 224 0.17 2.95 -4.32
CA VAL A 224 0.44 4.25 -4.94
C VAL A 224 1.33 5.06 -4.00
N HIS A 225 1.87 6.19 -4.46
CA HIS A 225 2.83 6.98 -3.69
C HIS A 225 2.30 8.38 -3.41
N ASP A 226 2.77 9.03 -2.36
CA ASP A 226 2.42 10.41 -2.01
C ASP A 226 3.14 11.38 -2.97
N ARG A 227 2.46 11.72 -4.08
CA ARG A 227 3.01 12.51 -5.20
C ARG A 227 2.00 13.53 -5.72
N ALA A 228 2.51 14.51 -6.48
CA ALA A 228 1.71 15.56 -7.09
C ALA A 228 0.61 15.04 -8.04
N TRP A 229 0.83 13.87 -8.65
CA TRP A 229 -0.11 13.23 -9.59
C TRP A 229 -1.10 12.25 -8.92
N THR A 230 -0.93 11.95 -7.64
CA THR A 230 -1.77 10.94 -6.94
C THR A 230 -3.20 11.39 -6.78
N ALA A 231 -3.44 12.62 -6.31
CA ALA A 231 -4.80 13.17 -6.25
C ALA A 231 -5.44 13.29 -7.66
N PRO A 232 -4.77 13.82 -8.70
CA PRO A 232 -5.27 13.75 -10.07
C PRO A 232 -5.64 12.35 -10.56
N MET A 233 -4.85 11.33 -10.22
CA MET A 233 -5.12 9.93 -10.58
C MET A 233 -6.35 9.40 -9.84
N LEU A 234 -6.41 9.61 -8.52
CA LEU A 234 -7.51 9.12 -7.68
C LEU A 234 -8.85 9.78 -8.01
N ARG A 235 -8.87 11.01 -8.53
CA ARG A 235 -10.09 11.65 -9.07
C ARG A 235 -10.74 10.87 -10.22
N ILE A 236 -9.95 10.06 -10.94
CA ILE A 236 -10.44 9.19 -12.02
C ILE A 236 -10.82 7.82 -11.44
N VAL A 237 -9.95 7.28 -10.58
CA VAL A 237 -10.07 5.91 -10.05
C VAL A 237 -11.28 5.75 -9.13
N LEU A 238 -11.44 6.62 -8.13
CA LEU A 238 -12.43 6.41 -7.05
C LEU A 238 -13.89 6.42 -7.56
N PRO A 239 -14.35 7.41 -8.36
CA PRO A 239 -15.72 7.38 -8.87
C PRO A 239 -16.01 6.14 -9.73
N GLU A 240 -15.03 5.72 -10.52
CA GLU A 240 -15.18 4.55 -11.39
C GLU A 240 -15.19 3.24 -10.60
N MET A 241 -14.43 3.15 -9.50
CA MET A 241 -14.48 2.04 -8.56
C MET A 241 -15.86 1.95 -7.91
N THR A 242 -16.39 3.05 -7.39
CA THR A 242 -17.74 3.12 -6.85
C THR A 242 -18.78 2.70 -7.87
N ARG A 243 -18.71 3.22 -9.11
CA ARG A 243 -19.62 2.87 -10.21
C ARG A 243 -19.60 1.37 -10.54
N ARG A 244 -18.45 0.72 -10.42
CA ARG A 244 -18.27 -0.74 -10.67
C ARG A 244 -18.61 -1.61 -9.45
N GLY A 245 -19.03 -1.01 -8.34
CA GLY A 245 -19.40 -1.68 -7.09
C GLY A 245 -18.21 -2.14 -6.26
N TRP A 246 -17.06 -1.47 -6.37
CA TRP A 246 -15.91 -1.73 -5.50
C TRP A 246 -16.02 -0.96 -4.19
N ARG A 247 -15.71 -1.65 -3.10
CA ARG A 247 -15.50 -1.08 -1.76
C ARG A 247 -13.99 -0.93 -1.54
N VAL A 248 -13.58 0.22 -1.03
CA VAL A 248 -12.17 0.59 -0.84
C VAL A 248 -11.95 0.97 0.62
N GLY A 249 -10.88 0.47 1.23
CA GLY A 249 -10.52 0.85 2.59
C GLY A 249 -9.05 0.58 2.92
N THR A 250 -8.79 0.40 4.21
CA THR A 250 -7.45 0.13 4.75
C THR A 250 -7.03 -1.34 4.55
N VAL A 251 -5.77 -1.64 4.86
CA VAL A 251 -5.26 -3.02 4.90
C VAL A 251 -5.96 -3.82 6.00
N THR A 252 -6.20 -3.20 7.16
CA THR A 252 -6.98 -3.83 8.25
C THR A 252 -8.39 -4.18 7.78
N ASP A 253 -9.09 -3.26 7.11
CA ASP A 253 -10.44 -3.48 6.58
C ASP A 253 -10.48 -4.66 5.60
N LEU A 254 -9.47 -4.75 4.72
CA LEU A 254 -9.36 -5.83 3.74
C LEU A 254 -9.12 -7.19 4.43
N LEU A 255 -8.26 -7.24 5.45
CA LEU A 255 -7.97 -8.48 6.20
C LEU A 255 -9.17 -8.93 7.05
N GLY A 256 -9.88 -7.98 7.66
CA GLY A 256 -11.11 -8.24 8.41
C GLY A 256 -12.34 -8.51 7.54
N HIS A 257 -12.24 -8.27 6.23
CA HIS A 257 -13.38 -8.23 5.29
C HIS A 257 -14.48 -7.23 5.70
N SER A 258 -14.09 -6.18 6.44
CA SER A 258 -14.96 -5.15 7.01
C SER A 258 -14.65 -3.81 6.34
N ILE A 259 -15.39 -3.43 5.31
CA ILE A 259 -15.22 -2.11 4.67
C ILE A 259 -16.53 -1.34 4.86
N ASN A 260 -16.64 -0.46 5.86
CA ASN A 260 -17.86 0.27 6.27
C ASN A 260 -18.94 0.40 5.17
N GLY A 261 -20.14 -0.17 5.42
CA GLY A 261 -21.26 -0.11 4.48
C GLY A 261 -22.27 -1.27 4.56
N ASP A 262 -22.44 -1.86 5.75
CA ASP A 262 -23.59 -2.72 6.06
C ASP A 262 -24.54 -1.93 6.97
#